data_AF-A0A952VQH7-F1
#
_entry.id   AF-A0A952VQH7-F1
#
_cell.length_a   1.000
_cell.length_b   1.000
_cell.length_c   1.000
_cell.angle_alpha   90.00
_cell.angle_beta   90.00
_cell.angle_gamma   90.00
#
_symmetry.space_group_name_H-M   'P 1'
#
loop_
_entity.id
_entity.type
_entity.pdbx_description
1 polymer ?
#
loop_
_entity_poly.entity_id
_entity_poly.type
_entity_poly.pdbx_seq_one_letter_code
_entity_poly.pdbx_strand_id
1 'polypeptide(L)'
;MVCLLSFVILLSSLSELHDSRVMAQETSEQSSPDWIAEIEKVFIRSEDCKQCHERHYEEWKGAREQTPDLKTFGRVDAALLHGTSLTSPVFRTVLGLWKETNPTVDEQRRCLSCHAPAITVFPAHTENVVGQVLKGKPGVEGIGCVACHLMVGMDKNATSPPIFALQPGRTLYGPYANPEENLVHPAVQSTQFREASFCASCHFDKVKDVTQKNLPGEILEGTICQDCHMEPSTGSSTSRRGAMTRAIGRHWFRGVVV
;
A
#
# COMPACT_ATOMS: atom_id res chain seq x y z
N MET A 1 -62.72 -3.45 73.79
CA MET A 1 -62.19 -3.27 72.42
C MET A 1 -62.14 -4.64 71.74
N VAL A 2 -63.14 -4.93 70.87
CA VAL A 2 -63.08 -5.53 69.49
C VAL A 2 -61.86 -6.41 69.16
N CYS A 3 -61.88 -7.55 68.45
CA CYS A 3 -62.82 -8.50 67.80
C CYS A 3 -61.99 -9.76 67.44
N LEU A 4 -62.50 -10.99 67.59
CA LEU A 4 -62.96 -11.91 66.51
C LEU A 4 -61.96 -12.26 65.37
N LEU A 5 -61.56 -13.54 65.39
CA LEU A 5 -61.33 -14.52 64.29
C LEU A 5 -61.19 -14.01 62.84
N SER A 6 -60.16 -14.47 62.12
CA SER A 6 -60.30 -15.28 60.87
C SER A 6 -58.94 -15.61 60.21
N PHE A 7 -58.80 -16.88 59.84
CA PHE A 7 -57.87 -17.40 58.82
C PHE A 7 -58.30 -16.89 57.42
N VAL A 8 -57.38 -16.72 56.47
CA VAL A 8 -57.49 -17.18 55.06
C VAL A 8 -56.28 -16.72 54.23
N ILE A 9 -55.85 -17.67 53.39
CA ILE A 9 -54.74 -17.75 52.46
C ILE A 9 -55.14 -17.12 51.09
N LEU A 10 -54.18 -17.03 50.16
CA LEU A 10 -54.28 -16.88 48.67
C LEU A 10 -54.20 -15.43 48.14
N LEU A 11 -53.30 -15.06 47.21
CA LEU A 11 -53.05 -15.68 45.89
C LEU A 11 -51.75 -15.18 45.19
N SER A 12 -50.99 -16.13 44.61
CA SER A 12 -50.36 -16.20 43.25
C SER A 12 -49.43 -15.06 42.74
N SER A 13 -48.26 -15.28 42.10
CA SER A 13 -47.94 -16.19 40.97
C SER A 13 -46.41 -16.34 40.77
N LEU A 14 -45.97 -17.52 40.30
CA LEU A 14 -45.04 -17.84 39.17
C LEU A 14 -43.93 -16.81 38.81
N SER A 15 -42.72 -17.11 38.36
CA SER A 15 -41.89 -18.28 38.05
C SER A 15 -40.59 -17.71 37.42
N GLU A 16 -39.53 -18.52 37.38
CA GLU A 16 -38.36 -18.43 36.48
C GLU A 16 -37.21 -17.43 36.75
N LEU A 17 -36.10 -18.02 37.22
CA LEU A 17 -34.75 -17.96 36.64
C LEU A 17 -34.44 -16.74 35.77
N HIS A 18 -33.73 -15.76 36.34
CA HIS A 18 -33.00 -14.77 35.54
C HIS A 18 -31.54 -15.17 35.44
N ASP A 19 -31.19 -15.52 34.21
CA ASP A 19 -29.89 -15.94 33.70
C ASP A 19 -28.84 -14.86 33.95
N SER A 20 -27.64 -15.30 34.34
CA SER A 20 -26.49 -14.42 34.57
C SER A 20 -25.94 -13.96 33.23
N ARG A 21 -26.42 -12.81 32.76
CA ARG A 21 -25.87 -12.15 31.57
C ARG A 21 -24.55 -11.46 31.94
N VAL A 22 -23.46 -12.22 31.93
CA VAL A 22 -22.09 -11.69 31.86
C VAL A 22 -21.98 -10.93 30.54
N MET A 23 -21.96 -9.60 30.61
CA MET A 23 -21.66 -8.76 29.46
C MET A 23 -20.17 -8.91 29.15
N ALA A 24 -19.90 -9.57 28.03
CA ALA A 24 -18.61 -9.58 27.37
C ALA A 24 -18.18 -8.14 27.12
N GLN A 25 -17.08 -7.72 27.73
CA GLN A 25 -16.35 -6.55 27.31
C GLN A 25 -15.43 -7.01 26.18
N GLU A 26 -15.90 -6.83 24.94
CA GLU A 26 -15.04 -6.92 23.76
C GLU A 26 -13.98 -5.83 23.88
N THR A 27 -12.78 -6.19 24.32
CA THR A 27 -11.59 -5.40 24.09
C THR A 27 -11.19 -5.57 22.63
N SER A 28 -11.84 -4.82 21.74
CA SER A 28 -11.45 -4.66 20.34
C SER A 28 -10.65 -3.38 20.13
N GLU A 29 -9.63 -3.16 20.97
CA GLU A 29 -8.53 -2.27 20.61
C GLU A 29 -7.28 -3.13 20.44
N GLN A 30 -7.20 -3.72 19.27
CA GLN A 30 -6.00 -4.35 18.77
C GLN A 30 -5.03 -3.21 18.40
N SER A 31 -4.34 -2.65 19.41
CA SER A 31 -3.25 -1.71 19.18
C SER A 31 -2.28 -2.38 18.19
N SER A 32 -2.06 -1.78 17.02
CA SER A 32 -1.04 -2.29 16.11
C SER A 32 0.25 -2.47 16.90
N PRO A 33 1.02 -3.56 16.74
CA PRO A 33 2.35 -3.67 17.31
C PRO A 33 3.11 -2.37 17.13
N ASP A 34 3.80 -1.88 18.16
CA ASP A 34 4.45 -0.55 18.21
C ASP A 34 5.20 -0.19 16.91
N TRP A 35 5.87 -1.18 16.30
CA TRP A 35 6.60 -1.05 15.04
C TRP A 35 5.75 -0.75 13.78
N ILE A 36 4.49 -1.16 13.73
CA ILE A 36 3.58 -0.83 12.61
C ILE A 36 3.27 0.66 12.66
N ALA A 37 2.92 1.17 13.84
CA ALA A 37 2.65 2.59 14.04
C ALA A 37 3.88 3.45 13.73
N GLU A 38 5.10 2.97 14.03
CA GLU A 38 6.34 3.64 13.61
C GLU A 38 6.44 3.78 12.08
N ILE A 39 6.19 2.70 11.34
CA ILE A 39 6.20 2.72 9.88
C ILE A 39 5.11 3.66 9.34
N GLU A 40 3.88 3.55 9.84
CA GLU A 40 2.73 4.30 9.36
C GLU A 40 2.80 5.80 9.67
N LYS A 41 3.62 6.25 10.64
CA LYS A 41 3.93 7.68 10.84
C LYS A 41 4.63 8.31 9.62
N VAL A 42 5.38 7.51 8.84
CA VAL A 42 6.10 7.97 7.65
C VAL A 42 5.41 7.51 6.38
N PHE A 43 5.02 6.24 6.33
CA PHE A 43 4.35 5.59 5.20
C PHE A 43 2.88 5.41 5.53
N ILE A 44 2.12 6.52 5.50
CA ILE A 44 0.67 6.48 5.70
C ILE A 44 0.01 5.58 4.65
N ARG A 45 -1.14 5.00 5.02
CA ARG A 45 -1.86 4.07 4.16
C ARG A 45 -2.42 4.78 2.94
N SER A 46 -2.40 4.10 1.80
CA SER A 46 -3.02 4.60 0.57
C SER A 46 -4.53 4.86 0.71
N GLU A 47 -5.21 4.19 1.64
CA GLU A 47 -6.62 4.46 1.98
C GLU A 47 -6.83 5.92 2.45
N ASP A 48 -5.87 6.51 3.16
CA ASP A 48 -5.96 7.91 3.58
C ASP A 48 -5.87 8.84 2.36
N CYS A 49 -5.09 8.46 1.36
CA CYS A 49 -4.98 9.20 0.10
C CYS A 49 -6.29 9.14 -0.71
N LYS A 50 -7.05 8.04 -0.63
CA LYS A 50 -8.30 7.82 -1.38
C LYS A 50 -9.32 8.95 -1.18
N GLN A 51 -9.38 9.53 0.02
CA GLN A 51 -10.31 10.60 0.37
C GLN A 51 -10.26 11.78 -0.62
N CYS A 52 -9.08 12.05 -1.17
CA CYS A 52 -8.88 13.11 -2.16
C CYS A 52 -8.39 12.59 -3.52
N HIS A 53 -7.78 11.41 -3.59
CA HIS A 53 -7.17 10.81 -4.78
C HIS A 53 -7.88 9.52 -5.20
N GLU A 54 -9.20 9.47 -5.08
CA GLU A 54 -10.04 8.28 -5.31
C GLU A 54 -9.70 7.58 -6.62
N ARG A 55 -9.63 8.33 -7.73
CA ARG A 55 -9.25 7.77 -9.04
C ARG A 55 -7.91 7.03 -8.95
N HIS A 56 -6.85 7.69 -8.49
CA HIS A 56 -5.52 7.11 -8.44
C HIS A 56 -5.45 5.92 -7.48
N TYR A 57 -6.16 5.98 -6.35
CA TYR A 57 -6.28 4.87 -5.41
C TYR A 57 -6.94 3.64 -6.06
N GLU A 58 -8.09 3.81 -6.69
CA GLU A 58 -8.85 2.71 -7.31
C GLU A 58 -8.08 2.11 -8.50
N GLU A 59 -7.31 2.94 -9.22
CA GLU A 59 -6.37 2.49 -10.25
C GLU A 59 -5.22 1.66 -9.64
N TRP A 60 -4.52 2.19 -8.63
CA TRP A 60 -3.42 1.52 -7.94
C TRP A 60 -3.83 0.20 -7.25
N LYS A 61 -5.03 0.17 -6.68
CA LYS A 61 -5.58 -1.00 -5.99
C LYS A 61 -6.04 -2.08 -6.97
N GLY A 62 -6.23 -1.75 -8.24
CA GLY A 62 -6.80 -2.65 -9.25
C GLY A 62 -8.32 -2.82 -9.14
N ALA A 63 -9.01 -1.90 -8.49
CA ALA A 63 -10.45 -1.99 -8.23
C ALA A 63 -11.31 -1.28 -9.31
N ARG A 64 -10.78 -0.22 -9.94
CA ARG A 64 -11.50 0.54 -10.98
C ARG A 64 -11.70 -0.24 -12.28
N GLU A 65 -10.83 -1.20 -12.54
CA GLU A 65 -10.83 -1.98 -13.77
C GLU A 65 -11.14 -3.44 -13.45
N GLN A 66 -12.30 -3.67 -12.83
CA GLN A 66 -12.98 -4.97 -12.89
C GLN A 66 -14.05 -4.89 -13.98
N THR A 67 -13.65 -4.70 -15.24
CA THR A 67 -14.56 -4.96 -16.37
C THR A 67 -15.02 -6.42 -16.30
N PRO A 68 -16.29 -6.75 -16.65
CA PRO A 68 -16.81 -8.11 -16.55
C PRO A 68 -15.94 -9.16 -17.27
N ASP A 69 -15.23 -8.78 -18.34
CA ASP A 69 -14.31 -9.66 -19.08
C ASP A 69 -13.06 -10.09 -18.29
N LEU A 70 -12.71 -9.39 -17.20
CA LEU A 70 -11.63 -9.80 -16.29
C LEU A 70 -12.03 -10.92 -15.33
N LYS A 71 -13.33 -11.24 -15.24
CA LYS A 71 -13.80 -12.44 -14.52
C LYS A 71 -13.71 -13.70 -15.40
N THR A 72 -13.61 -13.54 -16.72
CA THR A 72 -13.75 -14.64 -17.68
C THR A 72 -12.41 -15.22 -18.14
N PHE A 73 -11.29 -14.53 -17.91
CA PHE A 73 -9.96 -15.05 -18.21
C PHE A 73 -9.06 -14.94 -16.98
N GLY A 74 -8.57 -16.10 -16.51
CA GLY A 74 -7.56 -16.23 -15.46
C GLY A 74 -6.21 -15.66 -15.89
N ARG A 75 -6.14 -14.34 -16.06
CA ARG A 75 -4.87 -13.65 -16.26
C ARG A 75 -4.21 -13.36 -14.92
N VAL A 76 -2.90 -13.61 -14.91
CA VAL A 76 -1.95 -13.40 -13.80
C VAL A 76 -1.65 -11.90 -13.59
N ASP A 77 -2.12 -11.02 -14.48
CA ASP A 77 -1.84 -9.57 -14.48
C ASP A 77 -2.38 -8.85 -13.24
N ALA A 78 -3.54 -9.24 -12.70
CA ALA A 78 -4.05 -8.69 -11.44
C ALA A 78 -3.29 -9.18 -10.19
N ALA A 79 -2.47 -10.23 -10.29
CA ALA A 79 -1.76 -10.81 -9.15
C ALA A 79 -0.49 -10.04 -8.75
N LEU A 80 -0.01 -9.12 -9.60
CA LEU A 80 1.30 -8.47 -9.47
C LEU A 80 1.21 -6.93 -9.48
N LEU A 81 0.06 -6.39 -9.07
CA LEU A 81 -0.14 -4.95 -8.94
C LEU A 81 0.67 -4.39 -7.78
N HIS A 82 1.10 -3.14 -7.90
CA HIS A 82 1.77 -2.42 -6.82
C HIS A 82 0.94 -2.43 -5.52
N GLY A 83 -0.38 -2.24 -5.63
CA GLY A 83 -1.31 -2.26 -4.49
C GLY A 83 -1.60 -3.62 -3.87
N THR A 84 -1.05 -4.70 -4.44
CA THR A 84 -1.09 -6.06 -3.89
C THR A 84 0.29 -6.66 -3.66
N SER A 85 1.36 -5.86 -3.75
CA SER A 85 2.78 -6.25 -3.62
C SER A 85 3.10 -7.18 -2.43
N LEU A 86 2.45 -6.98 -1.27
CA LEU A 86 2.61 -7.86 -0.09
C LEU A 86 1.47 -8.85 0.13
N THR A 87 0.29 -8.58 -0.41
CA THR A 87 -0.91 -9.41 -0.21
C THR A 87 -1.09 -10.46 -1.31
N SER A 88 -0.28 -10.40 -2.36
CA SER A 88 -0.30 -11.35 -3.48
C SER A 88 0.02 -12.77 -2.99
N PRO A 89 -0.85 -13.76 -3.26
CA PRO A 89 -0.55 -15.16 -2.96
C PRO A 89 0.73 -15.66 -3.64
N VAL A 90 1.02 -15.16 -4.85
CA VAL A 90 2.24 -15.51 -5.59
C VAL A 90 3.47 -15.05 -4.83
N PHE A 91 3.50 -13.78 -4.41
CA PHE A 91 4.62 -13.25 -3.64
C PHE A 91 4.81 -14.01 -2.33
N ARG A 92 3.73 -14.28 -1.59
CA ARG A 92 3.80 -15.06 -0.34
C ARG A 92 4.42 -16.44 -0.56
N THR A 93 4.03 -17.15 -1.62
CA THR A 93 4.59 -18.47 -1.94
C THR A 93 6.07 -18.38 -2.30
N VAL A 94 6.46 -17.44 -3.17
CA VAL A 94 7.87 -17.25 -3.57
C VAL A 94 8.72 -16.87 -2.37
N LEU A 95 8.25 -15.95 -1.53
CA LEU A 95 8.95 -15.55 -0.30
C LEU A 95 9.09 -16.72 0.67
N GLY A 96 8.06 -17.57 0.80
CA GLY A 96 8.10 -18.76 1.64
C GLY A 96 9.15 -19.77 1.19
N LEU A 97 9.13 -20.14 -0.09
CA LEU A 97 10.12 -21.05 -0.69
C LEU A 97 11.54 -20.48 -0.57
N TRP A 98 11.71 -19.19 -0.83
CA TRP A 98 13.01 -18.55 -0.69
C TRP A 98 13.48 -18.51 0.77
N LYS A 99 12.57 -18.32 1.73
CA LYS A 99 12.90 -18.32 3.16
C LYS A 99 13.45 -19.68 3.64
N GLU A 100 13.09 -20.79 3.00
CA GLU A 100 13.66 -22.13 3.28
C GLU A 100 15.15 -22.22 2.95
N THR A 101 15.69 -21.32 2.12
CA THR A 101 17.13 -21.23 1.84
C THR A 101 17.94 -20.58 2.96
N ASN A 102 17.28 -20.23 4.08
CA ASN A 102 17.87 -19.54 5.25
C ASN A 102 18.59 -18.22 4.90
N PRO A 103 17.93 -17.28 4.21
CA PRO A 103 18.52 -15.99 3.91
C PRO A 103 18.79 -15.18 5.17
N THR A 104 19.90 -14.45 5.13
CA THR A 104 20.27 -13.45 6.14
C THR A 104 19.24 -12.32 6.22
N VAL A 105 19.26 -11.56 7.31
CA VAL A 105 18.37 -10.38 7.46
C VAL A 105 18.63 -9.34 6.36
N ASP A 106 19.88 -9.15 5.97
CA ASP A 106 20.24 -8.21 4.91
C ASP A 106 19.73 -8.65 3.54
N GLU A 107 19.76 -9.95 3.24
CA GLU A 107 19.15 -10.49 2.02
C GLU A 107 17.62 -10.32 2.05
N GLN A 108 16.97 -10.54 3.20
CA GLN A 108 15.53 -10.31 3.36
C GLN A 108 15.19 -8.84 3.15
N ARG A 109 15.99 -7.93 3.71
CA ARG A 109 15.84 -6.49 3.54
C ARG A 109 15.98 -6.10 2.06
N ARG A 110 16.93 -6.69 1.35
CA ARG A 110 17.14 -6.47 -0.09
C ARG A 110 15.97 -6.98 -0.94
N CYS A 111 15.39 -8.13 -0.60
CA CYS A 111 14.17 -8.60 -1.25
C CYS A 111 13.01 -7.61 -1.02
N LEU A 112 12.84 -7.20 0.24
CA LEU A 112 11.76 -6.28 0.61
C LEU A 112 12.00 -4.84 0.15
N SER A 113 13.21 -4.40 -0.23
CA SER A 113 13.42 -3.01 -0.64
C SER A 113 12.55 -2.64 -1.83
N CYS A 114 12.28 -3.58 -2.73
CA CYS A 114 11.37 -3.37 -3.85
C CYS A 114 9.90 -3.65 -3.51
N HIS A 115 9.62 -4.56 -2.58
CA HIS A 115 8.26 -5.03 -2.27
C HIS A 115 7.56 -4.30 -1.12
N ALA A 116 8.34 -3.72 -0.19
CA ALA A 116 7.89 -2.98 0.97
C ALA A 116 8.83 -1.80 1.28
N PRO A 117 9.01 -0.81 0.39
CA PRO A 117 10.03 0.25 0.52
C PRO A 117 10.23 0.87 1.90
N ALA A 118 9.20 0.88 2.76
CA ALA A 118 9.29 1.23 4.16
C ALA A 118 10.47 0.61 4.93
N ILE A 119 10.84 -0.66 4.70
CA ILE A 119 11.97 -1.28 5.42
C ILE A 119 13.34 -0.71 5.04
N THR A 120 13.44 0.08 3.96
CA THR A 120 14.68 0.82 3.67
C THR A 120 14.94 1.91 4.71
N VAL A 121 13.87 2.48 5.28
CA VAL A 121 13.88 3.46 6.38
C VAL A 121 13.83 2.76 7.73
N PHE A 122 13.12 1.64 7.83
CA PHE A 122 12.93 0.88 9.07
C PHE A 122 13.50 -0.56 8.98
N PRO A 123 14.82 -0.72 8.79
CA PRO A 123 15.42 -2.04 8.53
C PRO A 123 15.26 -3.02 9.71
N ALA A 124 15.15 -2.52 10.94
CA ALA A 124 14.93 -3.33 12.13
C ALA A 124 13.64 -4.17 12.08
N HIS A 125 12.65 -3.75 11.27
CA HIS A 125 11.35 -4.40 11.17
C HIS A 125 11.23 -5.40 10.01
N THR A 126 12.33 -5.66 9.30
CA THR A 126 12.37 -6.55 8.12
C THR A 126 11.77 -7.93 8.41
N GLU A 127 12.23 -8.61 9.47
CA GLU A 127 11.75 -9.96 9.79
C GLU A 127 10.29 -9.97 10.27
N ASN A 128 9.83 -8.89 10.91
CA ASN A 128 8.43 -8.71 11.31
C ASN A 128 7.53 -8.67 10.06
N VAL A 129 7.93 -7.92 9.04
CA VAL A 129 7.21 -7.82 7.76
C VAL A 129 7.20 -9.16 7.05
N VAL A 130 8.35 -9.83 6.91
CA VAL A 130 8.43 -11.19 6.32
C VAL A 130 7.48 -12.15 7.05
N GLY A 131 7.53 -12.18 8.38
CA GLY A 131 6.67 -13.04 9.19
C GLY A 131 5.17 -12.78 8.97
N GLN A 132 4.76 -11.53 8.83
CA GLN A 132 3.35 -11.18 8.54
C GLN A 132 2.91 -11.54 7.12
N VAL A 133 3.79 -11.35 6.12
CA VAL A 133 3.54 -11.77 4.73
C VAL A 133 3.32 -13.28 4.66
N LEU A 134 4.19 -14.07 5.31
CA LEU A 134 4.07 -15.53 5.33
C LEU A 134 2.80 -16.01 6.04
N LYS A 135 2.33 -15.29 7.06
CA LYS A 135 1.02 -15.51 7.71
C LYS A 135 -0.17 -15.09 6.83
N GLY A 136 0.06 -14.45 5.70
CA GLY A 136 -0.98 -13.94 4.79
C GLY A 136 -1.75 -12.74 5.33
N LYS A 137 -1.20 -12.05 6.35
CA LYS A 137 -1.82 -10.86 6.95
C LYS A 137 -0.76 -9.77 7.14
N PRO A 138 -0.24 -9.16 6.04
CA PRO A 138 0.66 -8.02 6.14
C PRO A 138 -0.01 -6.89 6.92
N GLY A 139 0.64 -6.46 7.99
CA GLY A 139 0.19 -5.38 8.85
C GLY A 139 0.72 -4.01 8.43
N VAL A 140 1.56 -3.93 7.38
CA VAL A 140 1.99 -2.68 6.73
C VAL A 140 1.70 -2.75 5.23
N GLU A 141 1.66 -1.61 4.56
CA GLU A 141 1.50 -1.54 3.11
C GLU A 141 2.83 -1.81 2.41
N GLY A 142 2.77 -2.47 1.25
CA GLY A 142 3.94 -2.69 0.40
C GLY A 142 4.30 -1.44 -0.39
N ILE A 143 4.15 -1.53 -1.71
CA ILE A 143 4.33 -0.38 -2.61
C ILE A 143 3.06 0.49 -2.62
N GLY A 144 2.85 1.24 -1.53
CA GLY A 144 1.76 2.21 -1.38
C GLY A 144 2.03 3.55 -2.05
N CYS A 145 1.04 4.46 -2.03
CA CYS A 145 1.18 5.81 -2.60
C CYS A 145 2.42 6.53 -2.07
N VAL A 146 2.62 6.52 -0.75
CA VAL A 146 3.71 7.24 -0.09
C VAL A 146 5.07 6.59 -0.34
N ALA A 147 5.12 5.27 -0.55
CA ALA A 147 6.35 4.59 -0.95
C ALA A 147 6.91 5.15 -2.26
N CYS A 148 6.04 5.49 -3.22
CA CYS A 148 6.45 6.16 -4.46
C CYS A 148 6.65 7.66 -4.30
N HIS A 149 5.75 8.33 -3.58
CA HIS A 149 5.74 9.78 -3.48
C HIS A 149 6.73 10.37 -2.45
N LEU A 150 7.50 9.54 -1.73
CA LEU A 150 8.67 9.97 -0.95
C LEU A 150 10.01 9.77 -1.66
N MET A 151 10.01 9.17 -2.86
CA MET A 151 11.24 9.01 -3.65
C MET A 151 11.71 10.37 -4.16
N VAL A 152 12.97 10.70 -3.86
CA VAL A 152 13.63 11.94 -4.30
C VAL A 152 14.77 11.68 -5.28
N GLY A 153 15.09 10.41 -5.54
CA GLY A 153 16.06 10.03 -6.54
C GLY A 153 16.57 8.61 -6.37
N MET A 154 17.80 8.40 -6.83
CA MET A 154 18.53 7.15 -6.71
C MET A 154 19.71 7.34 -5.77
N ASP A 155 19.93 6.36 -4.90
CA ASP A 155 21.21 6.24 -4.20
C ASP A 155 22.29 5.82 -5.20
N LYS A 156 23.14 6.78 -5.56
CA LYS A 156 24.25 6.59 -6.50
C LYS A 156 25.40 5.77 -5.91
N ASN A 157 25.40 5.56 -4.59
CA ASN A 157 26.43 4.79 -3.89
C ASN A 157 25.98 3.35 -3.61
N ALA A 158 24.71 3.01 -3.86
CA ALA A 158 24.21 1.67 -3.68
C ALA A 158 24.81 0.71 -4.73
N THR A 159 25.53 -0.30 -4.26
CA THR A 159 25.88 -1.46 -5.09
C THR A 159 24.68 -2.37 -5.27
N SER A 160 24.49 -2.86 -6.50
CA SER A 160 23.41 -3.72 -6.97
C SER A 160 22.67 -4.58 -5.90
N PRO A 161 21.33 -4.53 -5.85
CA PRO A 161 20.45 -3.76 -6.70
C PRO A 161 20.47 -2.27 -6.33
N PRO A 162 20.10 -1.40 -7.27
CA PRO A 162 20.01 0.04 -7.03
C PRO A 162 18.97 0.32 -5.95
N ILE A 163 19.24 1.31 -5.09
CA ILE A 163 18.31 1.70 -4.04
C ILE A 163 17.76 3.09 -4.39
N PHE A 164 16.45 3.26 -4.32
CA PHE A 164 15.84 4.59 -4.41
C PHE A 164 16.18 5.40 -3.15
N ALA A 165 16.45 6.68 -3.31
CA ALA A 165 16.61 7.59 -2.19
C ALA A 165 15.22 8.06 -1.74
N LEU A 166 14.88 7.79 -0.48
CA LEU A 166 13.67 8.30 0.17
C LEU A 166 13.97 9.53 1.02
N GLN A 167 13.03 10.46 1.05
CA GLN A 167 13.05 11.57 2.00
C GLN A 167 11.83 11.48 2.92
N PRO A 168 11.92 10.75 4.05
CA PRO A 168 10.86 10.71 5.05
C PRO A 168 10.42 12.12 5.48
N GLY A 169 9.11 12.33 5.53
CA GLY A 169 8.53 13.61 5.92
C GLY A 169 7.12 13.80 5.36
N ARG A 170 6.59 15.01 5.54
CA ARG A 170 5.23 15.36 5.08
C ARG A 170 5.16 15.79 3.63
N THR A 171 6.29 16.11 3.00
CA THR A 171 6.35 16.56 1.61
C THR A 171 6.26 15.38 0.67
N LEU A 172 5.33 15.43 -0.28
CA LEU A 172 5.21 14.45 -1.35
C LEU A 172 5.76 15.01 -2.67
N TYR A 173 6.40 14.15 -3.44
CA TYR A 173 7.07 14.51 -4.70
C TYR A 173 6.27 14.03 -5.90
N GLY A 174 6.31 14.78 -7.01
CA GLY A 174 5.62 14.39 -8.24
C GLY A 174 6.10 15.14 -9.49
N PRO A 175 5.56 14.85 -10.68
CA PRO A 175 6.10 15.32 -11.95
C PRO A 175 5.73 16.77 -12.33
N TYR A 176 4.92 17.46 -11.53
CA TYR A 176 4.38 18.79 -11.88
C TYR A 176 5.22 19.91 -11.30
N ALA A 177 5.61 20.86 -12.16
CA ALA A 177 6.34 22.07 -11.75
C ALA A 177 5.51 22.99 -10.85
N ASN A 178 4.21 23.05 -11.09
CA ASN A 178 3.26 23.82 -10.29
C ASN A 178 2.27 22.84 -9.62
N PRO A 179 2.67 22.16 -8.53
CA PRO A 179 1.76 21.32 -7.79
C PRO A 179 0.61 22.17 -7.24
N GLU A 180 -0.58 21.57 -7.14
CA GLU A 180 -1.72 22.27 -6.54
C GLU A 180 -1.52 22.44 -5.03
N GLU A 181 -1.63 23.68 -4.56
CA GLU A 181 -1.59 23.99 -3.14
C GLU A 181 -2.79 23.38 -2.41
N ASN A 182 -2.53 22.82 -1.23
CA ASN A 182 -3.53 22.19 -0.38
C ASN A 182 -3.10 22.25 1.10
N LEU A 183 -4.00 21.87 2.00
CA LEU A 183 -3.77 21.92 3.45
C LEU A 183 -3.32 20.58 4.06
N VAL A 184 -3.26 19.51 3.26
CA VAL A 184 -3.02 18.14 3.74
C VAL A 184 -1.53 17.83 3.75
N HIS A 185 -0.86 18.00 2.61
CA HIS A 185 0.57 17.77 2.45
C HIS A 185 1.20 18.79 1.47
N PRO A 186 2.41 19.28 1.77
CA PRO A 186 3.22 19.98 0.77
C PRO A 186 3.49 19.06 -0.43
N ALA A 187 3.51 19.64 -1.62
CA ALA A 187 3.85 18.94 -2.84
C ALA A 187 4.99 19.67 -3.55
N VAL A 188 5.99 18.92 -4.02
CA VAL A 188 7.20 19.47 -4.66
C VAL A 188 7.46 18.73 -5.97
N GLN A 189 7.90 19.48 -6.99
CA GLN A 189 8.31 18.88 -8.25
C GLN A 189 9.56 18.01 -8.06
N SER A 190 9.53 16.82 -8.63
CA SER A 190 10.70 15.98 -8.85
C SER A 190 10.75 15.59 -10.32
N THR A 191 11.88 15.85 -10.98
CA THR A 191 12.08 15.51 -12.40
C THR A 191 12.19 14.00 -12.59
N GLN A 192 12.56 13.26 -11.55
CA GLN A 192 12.75 11.81 -11.58
C GLN A 192 11.46 11.06 -11.94
N PHE A 193 10.28 11.60 -11.63
CA PHE A 193 9.01 11.02 -12.06
C PHE A 193 8.83 10.99 -13.60
N ARG A 194 9.72 11.65 -14.35
CA ARG A 194 9.78 11.65 -15.82
C ARG A 194 11.06 10.98 -16.36
N GLU A 195 11.70 10.12 -15.57
CA GLU A 195 12.90 9.38 -15.95
C GLU A 195 12.65 7.86 -15.76
N ALA A 196 13.20 7.04 -16.65
CA ALA A 196 13.11 5.57 -16.57
C ALA A 196 13.78 5.02 -15.31
N SER A 197 14.82 5.70 -14.81
CA SER A 197 15.54 5.34 -13.58
C SER A 197 14.64 5.24 -12.35
N PHE A 198 13.52 5.97 -12.32
CA PHE A 198 12.55 5.89 -11.23
C PHE A 198 12.00 4.47 -11.07
N CYS A 199 11.54 3.87 -12.17
CA CYS A 199 11.00 2.52 -12.19
C CYS A 199 12.10 1.45 -12.13
N ALA A 200 13.26 1.73 -12.75
CA ALA A 200 14.37 0.80 -12.83
C ALA A 200 15.01 0.48 -11.46
N SER A 201 14.77 1.33 -10.44
CA SER A 201 15.16 1.05 -9.05
C SER A 201 14.62 -0.28 -8.51
N CYS A 202 13.38 -0.62 -8.87
CA CYS A 202 12.76 -1.90 -8.53
C CYS A 202 12.74 -2.88 -9.71
N HIS A 203 12.69 -2.36 -10.94
CA HIS A 203 12.62 -3.16 -12.18
C HIS A 203 13.99 -3.25 -12.90
N PHE A 204 15.06 -3.49 -12.15
CA PHE A 204 16.44 -3.43 -12.64
C PHE A 204 16.79 -4.50 -13.68
N ASP A 205 16.25 -5.71 -13.60
CA ASP A 205 16.53 -6.75 -14.59
C ASP A 205 15.97 -6.43 -15.99
N LYS A 206 15.04 -5.48 -16.08
CA LYS A 206 14.47 -5.02 -17.36
C LYS A 206 15.30 -3.89 -17.99
N VAL A 207 16.19 -3.25 -17.22
CA VAL A 207 17.06 -2.16 -17.69
C VAL A 207 18.48 -2.41 -17.20
N LYS A 208 19.36 -2.86 -18.09
CA LYS A 208 20.77 -3.20 -17.77
C LYS A 208 21.52 -2.09 -17.03
N ASP A 209 21.15 -0.83 -17.25
CA ASP A 209 21.64 0.32 -16.52
C ASP A 209 20.47 1.16 -15.99
N VAL A 210 20.25 1.07 -14.69
CA VAL A 210 19.15 1.72 -13.96
C VAL A 210 19.33 3.23 -13.77
N THR A 211 20.49 3.79 -14.13
CA THR A 211 20.76 5.22 -14.04
C THR A 211 20.32 5.97 -15.29
N GLN A 212 19.92 5.24 -16.33
CA GLN A 212 19.49 5.81 -17.59
C GLN A 212 18.16 6.54 -17.46
N LYS A 213 18.08 7.71 -18.09
CA LYS A 213 16.84 8.51 -18.13
C LYS A 213 15.81 7.94 -19.08
N ASN A 214 16.25 7.28 -20.15
CA ASN A 214 15.42 6.71 -21.20
C ASN A 214 15.70 5.20 -21.33
N LEU A 215 14.78 4.48 -21.96
CA LEU A 215 14.97 3.06 -22.23
C LEU A 215 15.97 2.83 -23.38
N PRO A 216 16.81 1.79 -23.31
CA PRO A 216 17.73 1.45 -24.38
C PRO A 216 17.03 0.84 -25.60
N GLY A 217 17.52 1.15 -26.81
CA GLY A 217 17.06 0.59 -28.08
C GLY A 217 16.44 1.64 -29.01
N GLU A 218 16.70 1.54 -30.32
CA GLU A 218 16.31 2.55 -31.33
C GLU A 218 14.81 2.85 -31.36
N ILE A 219 13.96 1.83 -31.17
CA ILE A 219 12.48 2.00 -31.17
C ILE A 219 11.96 2.62 -29.86
N LEU A 220 12.71 2.47 -28.76
CA LEU A 220 12.33 2.96 -27.43
C LEU A 220 13.07 4.25 -27.05
N GLU A 221 13.88 4.78 -27.96
CA GLU A 221 14.65 5.99 -27.74
C GLU A 221 13.70 7.17 -27.47
N GLY A 222 13.96 7.90 -26.38
CA GLY A 222 13.09 8.98 -25.92
C GLY A 222 11.80 8.54 -25.23
N THR A 223 11.57 7.23 -25.07
CA THR A 223 10.44 6.69 -24.31
C THR A 223 10.87 6.31 -22.89
N ILE A 224 9.96 6.47 -21.94
CA ILE A 224 10.12 6.02 -20.55
C ILE A 224 8.99 5.05 -20.16
N CYS A 225 9.19 4.31 -19.07
CA CYS A 225 8.22 3.31 -18.59
C CYS A 225 6.81 3.91 -18.42
N GLN A 226 6.75 5.13 -17.90
CA GLN A 226 5.54 5.86 -17.58
C GLN A 226 4.69 6.16 -18.83
N ASP A 227 5.27 6.30 -20.01
CA ASP A 227 4.54 6.62 -21.24
C ASP A 227 3.54 5.52 -21.62
N CYS A 228 3.88 4.27 -21.31
CA CYS A 228 3.01 3.10 -21.57
C CYS A 228 2.37 2.56 -20.29
N HIS A 229 3.14 2.41 -19.21
CA HIS A 229 2.67 1.78 -17.98
C HIS A 229 1.88 2.73 -17.07
N MET A 230 2.09 4.05 -17.22
CA MET A 230 1.27 5.09 -16.59
C MET A 230 0.58 5.94 -17.66
N GLU A 231 -0.06 5.27 -18.63
CA GLU A 231 -0.66 5.86 -19.82
C GLU A 231 -1.27 7.25 -19.56
N PRO A 232 -0.87 8.28 -20.32
CA PRO A 232 -1.38 9.63 -20.16
C PRO A 232 -2.90 9.67 -20.28
N SER A 233 -3.52 10.39 -19.36
CA SER A 233 -4.94 10.70 -19.36
C SER A 233 -5.12 12.17 -19.00
N THR A 234 -6.27 12.76 -19.31
CA THR A 234 -6.59 14.11 -18.86
C THR A 234 -7.55 14.01 -17.68
N GLY A 235 -7.28 14.78 -16.62
CA GLY A 235 -8.15 14.84 -15.45
C GLY A 235 -7.57 15.68 -14.34
N SER A 236 -8.27 15.69 -13.21
CA SER A 236 -7.73 16.23 -11.98
C SER A 236 -6.99 15.14 -11.22
N SER A 237 -5.89 15.53 -10.56
CA SER A 237 -5.20 14.64 -9.62
C SER A 237 -6.01 14.41 -8.34
N THR A 238 -6.98 15.28 -8.02
CA THR A 238 -7.85 15.17 -6.85
C THR A 238 -9.34 15.29 -7.17
N SER A 239 -10.20 14.64 -6.38
CA SER A 239 -11.67 14.75 -6.46
C SER A 239 -12.22 16.07 -5.92
N ARG A 240 -11.36 17.01 -5.47
CA ARG A 240 -11.79 18.34 -5.01
C ARG A 240 -12.49 19.12 -6.13
N ARG A 241 -13.65 19.72 -5.83
CA ARG A 241 -14.36 20.61 -6.76
C ARG A 241 -13.47 21.80 -7.15
N GLY A 242 -13.36 22.05 -8.46
CA GLY A 242 -12.54 23.14 -9.01
C GLY A 242 -11.04 22.82 -9.09
N ALA A 243 -10.64 21.57 -8.84
CA ALA A 243 -9.26 21.14 -9.01
C ALA A 243 -8.79 21.24 -10.47
N MET A 244 -7.49 21.42 -10.64
CA MET A 244 -6.89 21.66 -11.94
C MET A 244 -6.97 20.42 -12.82
N THR A 245 -7.55 20.58 -14.01
CA THR A 245 -7.51 19.54 -15.05
C THR A 245 -6.23 19.68 -15.86
N ARG A 246 -5.44 18.61 -15.93
CA ARG A 246 -4.19 18.53 -16.71
C ARG A 246 -3.90 17.09 -17.13
N ALA A 247 -2.82 16.89 -17.87
CA ALA A 247 -2.32 15.55 -18.14
C ALA A 247 -1.88 14.88 -16.83
N ILE A 248 -2.40 13.68 -16.57
CA ILE A 248 -2.13 12.83 -15.41
C ILE A 248 -1.81 11.42 -15.88
N GLY A 249 -0.89 10.74 -15.18
CA GLY A 249 -0.62 9.32 -15.43
C GLY A 249 -1.68 8.43 -14.79
N ARG A 250 -2.10 7.38 -15.49
CA ARG A 250 -2.91 6.31 -14.88
C ARG A 250 -2.05 5.50 -13.90
N HIS A 251 -2.63 5.09 -12.77
CA HIS A 251 -1.91 4.34 -11.74
C HIS A 251 -2.22 2.84 -11.76
N TRP A 252 -2.57 2.29 -12.92
CA TRP A 252 -2.76 0.85 -13.10
C TRP A 252 -1.45 0.08 -13.25
N PHE A 253 -0.40 0.73 -13.77
CA PHE A 253 0.89 0.11 -14.03
C PHE A 253 0.77 -1.16 -14.90
N ARG A 254 -0.06 -1.09 -15.96
CA ARG A 254 -0.46 -2.26 -16.78
C ARG A 254 0.75 -3.01 -17.32
N GLY A 255 0.87 -4.30 -17.02
CA GLY A 255 1.91 -5.15 -17.59
C GLY A 255 1.85 -6.56 -16.99
N VAL A 256 2.49 -7.52 -17.66
CA VAL A 256 2.77 -8.82 -17.07
C VAL A 256 4.23 -8.79 -16.64
N VAL A 257 4.50 -8.96 -15.34
CA VAL A 257 5.86 -9.28 -14.89
C VAL A 257 6.10 -10.73 -15.31
N VAL A 258 6.75 -10.90 -16.47
CA VAL A 258 7.29 -12.19 -16.93
C VAL A 258 8.74 -12.29 -16.53
#